data_AF-A0AAU2A8T0-F1
#
_entry.id   AF-A0AAU2A8T0-F1
#
_cell.length_a   1.000
_cell.length_b   1.000
_cell.length_c   1.000
_cell.angle_alpha   90.00
_cell.angle_beta   90.00
_cell.angle_gamma   90.00
#
_symmetry.space_group_name_H-M   'P 1'
#
loop_
_entity.id
_entity.type
_entity.pdbx_description
1 polymer ?
#
loop_
_entity_poly.entity_id
_entity_poly.type
_entity_poly.pdbx_seq_one_letter_code
_entity_poly.pdbx_strand_id
1 'polypeptide(L)'
;MKDSLAMPDGKWSAGSLRIASRTMSVGDISEVLGIEPDRSYERGSLISPRDPDSRRRDSTVWIRTSGLANDRWLDEHLAVLVRLLDGRQEALGRLAGDCEVDLFLGFGSESQGGCVLPAALLKEIGLLGIDVVLDLYPPSPDDAEEDYLFTPSSTPTPRSDPPHPPTDPPAPPAH
;
A
#
# COMPACT_ATOMS: atom_id res chain seq x y z
N MET A 1 5.77 29.91 -4.80
CA MET A 1 5.13 29.42 -3.55
C MET A 1 3.75 28.92 -3.95
N LYS A 2 3.54 27.60 -3.97
CA LYS A 2 2.17 27.05 -4.08
C LYS A 2 1.67 27.01 -2.65
N ASP A 3 0.72 27.88 -2.32
CA ASP A 3 -0.01 27.77 -1.07
C ASP A 3 -0.64 26.39 -1.03
N SER A 4 -0.26 25.62 -0.02
CA SER A 4 -0.73 24.27 0.12
C SER A 4 -2.12 24.30 0.73
N LEU A 5 -3.14 24.38 -0.13
CA LEU A 5 -4.53 24.32 0.31
C LEU A 5 -4.80 22.94 0.93
N ALA A 6 -5.27 22.95 2.17
CA ALA A 6 -5.90 21.79 2.80
C ALA A 6 -7.08 21.31 1.93
N MET A 7 -7.38 20.01 2.00
CA MET A 7 -8.51 19.45 1.28
C MET A 7 -9.85 20.01 1.78
N PRO A 8 -10.89 20.04 0.92
CA PRO A 8 -12.26 20.35 1.33
C PRO A 8 -12.77 19.40 2.43
N ASP A 9 -13.67 19.88 3.29
CA ASP A 9 -14.34 19.09 4.33
C ASP A 9 -14.91 17.78 3.77
N GLY A 10 -14.81 16.69 4.54
CA GLY A 10 -15.28 15.35 4.17
C GLY A 10 -14.35 14.56 3.24
N LYS A 11 -13.23 15.16 2.80
CA LYS A 11 -12.17 14.44 2.06
C LYS A 11 -10.98 14.14 2.96
N TRP A 12 -10.48 12.93 2.87
CA TRP A 12 -9.26 12.51 3.54
C TRP A 12 -8.40 11.68 2.60
N SER A 13 -7.09 11.67 2.84
CA SER A 13 -6.19 10.76 2.16
C SER A 13 -5.10 10.26 3.10
N ALA A 14 -4.57 9.08 2.82
CA ALA A 14 -3.48 8.50 3.57
C ALA A 14 -2.61 7.66 2.64
N GLY A 15 -1.34 7.50 3.02
CA GLY A 15 -0.40 6.68 2.27
C GLY A 15 0.59 5.96 3.18
N SER A 16 0.95 4.74 2.81
CA SER A 16 2.00 3.97 3.46
C SER A 16 2.77 3.08 2.47
N LEU A 17 4.03 2.82 2.80
CA LEU A 17 4.75 1.65 2.30
C LEU A 17 4.36 0.45 3.16
N ARG A 18 3.92 -0.63 2.52
CA ARG A 18 3.59 -1.89 3.20
C ARG A 18 4.44 -3.01 2.65
N ILE A 19 4.89 -3.87 3.56
CA ILE A 19 5.63 -5.08 3.22
C ILE A 19 5.01 -6.21 4.02
N ALA A 20 4.50 -7.22 3.31
CA ALA A 20 4.02 -8.46 3.91
C ALA A 20 4.95 -9.60 3.53
N SER A 21 5.35 -10.40 4.52
CA SER A 21 6.24 -11.53 4.30
C SER A 21 5.78 -12.74 5.09
N ARG A 22 5.89 -13.93 4.49
CA ARG A 22 5.68 -15.19 5.21
C ARG A 22 6.97 -15.78 5.75
N THR A 23 8.12 -15.21 5.44
CA THR A 23 9.44 -15.78 5.74
C THR A 23 10.33 -14.84 6.55
N MET A 24 10.25 -13.54 6.28
CA MET A 24 11.08 -12.52 6.94
C MET A 24 10.43 -11.97 8.21
N SER A 25 11.26 -11.63 9.20
CA SER A 25 10.84 -10.90 10.39
C SER A 25 10.78 -9.38 10.14
N VAL A 26 10.20 -8.63 11.07
CA VAL A 26 10.19 -7.16 11.00
C VAL A 26 11.62 -6.62 11.00
N GLY A 27 12.50 -7.20 11.82
CA GLY A 27 13.90 -6.79 11.93
C GLY A 27 14.67 -6.98 10.63
N ASP A 28 14.50 -8.13 9.97
CA ASP A 28 15.16 -8.41 8.68
C ASP A 28 14.72 -7.40 7.60
N ILE A 29 13.43 -7.06 7.57
CA ILE A 29 12.89 -6.07 6.63
C ILE A 29 13.48 -4.68 6.91
N SER A 30 13.49 -4.25 8.18
CA SER A 30 14.09 -2.97 8.59
C SER A 30 15.58 -2.89 8.22
N GLU A 31 16.33 -3.97 8.44
CA GLU A 31 17.76 -4.05 8.10
C GLU A 31 18.00 -3.91 6.60
N VAL A 32 17.23 -4.63 5.76
CA VAL A 32 17.39 -4.56 4.31
C VAL A 32 17.09 -3.17 3.75
N LEU A 33 16.10 -2.46 4.30
CA LEU A 33 15.73 -1.10 3.86
C LEU A 33 16.55 0.01 4.51
N GLY A 34 17.12 -0.24 5.68
CA GLY A 34 17.68 0.81 6.54
C GLY A 34 16.62 1.83 6.97
N ILE A 35 15.38 1.39 7.21
CA ILE A 35 14.25 2.20 7.64
C ILE A 35 13.51 1.45 8.75
N GLU A 36 13.01 2.16 9.75
CA GLU A 36 12.12 1.59 10.76
C GLU A 36 10.63 1.79 10.42
N PRO A 37 9.76 0.83 10.76
CA PRO A 37 8.33 0.96 10.56
C PRO A 37 7.72 1.90 11.60
N ASP A 38 6.57 2.47 11.26
CA ASP A 38 5.71 3.12 12.26
C ASP A 38 4.81 2.09 12.95
N ARG A 39 4.44 1.03 12.22
CA ARG A 39 3.61 -0.07 12.69
C ARG A 39 4.12 -1.38 12.13
N SER A 40 4.11 -2.41 12.96
CA SER A 40 4.52 -3.74 12.54
C SER A 40 3.80 -4.82 13.32
N TYR A 41 3.71 -6.00 12.72
CA TYR A 41 3.12 -7.18 13.32
C TYR A 41 3.92 -8.40 12.89
N GLU A 42 4.39 -9.19 13.85
CA GLU A 42 5.13 -10.42 13.55
C GLU A 42 4.19 -11.56 13.17
N ARG A 43 4.66 -12.42 12.26
CA ARG A 43 4.04 -13.72 12.01
C ARG A 43 3.90 -14.51 13.32
N GLY A 44 2.75 -15.12 13.50
CA GLY A 44 2.40 -15.86 14.72
C GLY A 44 1.88 -14.99 15.86
N SER A 45 1.92 -13.65 15.76
CA SER A 45 1.28 -12.77 16.74
C SER A 45 -0.26 -12.86 16.67
N LEU A 46 -0.95 -12.56 17.77
CA LEU A 46 -2.42 -12.54 17.81
C LEU A 46 -2.99 -11.38 17.00
N ILE A 47 -3.99 -11.64 16.15
CA ILE A 47 -4.69 -10.61 15.38
C ILE A 47 -5.30 -9.58 16.32
N SER A 48 -6.05 -10.05 17.33
CA SER A 48 -6.51 -9.23 18.45
C SER A 48 -5.66 -9.55 19.70
N PRO A 49 -4.75 -8.66 20.13
CA PRO A 49 -3.92 -8.91 21.31
C PRO A 49 -4.71 -9.05 22.62
N ARG A 50 -5.94 -8.53 22.64
CA ARG A 50 -6.82 -8.56 23.82
C ARG A 50 -7.59 -9.87 23.98
N ASP A 51 -7.54 -10.74 22.97
CA ASP A 51 -8.23 -12.03 22.95
C ASP A 51 -7.20 -13.15 22.76
N PRO A 52 -6.88 -13.94 23.80
CA PRO A 52 -5.93 -15.04 23.72
C PRO A 52 -6.31 -16.14 22.72
N ASP A 53 -7.61 -16.29 22.41
CA ASP A 53 -8.13 -17.27 21.47
C ASP A 53 -8.20 -16.72 20.03
N SER A 54 -7.76 -15.47 19.83
CA SER A 54 -7.73 -14.84 18.51
C SER A 54 -6.82 -15.60 17.55
N ARG A 55 -7.19 -15.61 16.27
CA ARG A 55 -6.36 -16.14 15.19
C ARG A 55 -4.98 -15.49 15.22
N ARG A 56 -3.96 -16.28 14.89
CA ARG A 56 -2.59 -15.78 14.71
C ARG A 56 -2.37 -15.32 13.28
N ARG A 57 -1.53 -14.30 13.11
CA ARG A 57 -1.12 -13.81 11.78
C ARG A 57 -0.29 -14.88 11.08
N ASP A 58 -0.60 -15.14 9.82
CA ASP A 58 0.14 -16.05 8.94
C ASP A 58 1.34 -15.38 8.27
N SER A 59 1.38 -14.05 8.25
CA SER A 59 2.48 -13.23 7.75
C SER A 59 2.94 -12.18 8.76
N THR A 60 4.20 -11.76 8.59
CA THR A 60 4.74 -10.52 9.14
C THR A 60 4.26 -9.36 8.27
N VAL A 61 3.88 -8.26 8.90
CA VAL A 61 3.44 -7.04 8.25
C VAL A 61 4.29 -5.89 8.78
N TRP A 62 4.91 -5.14 7.88
CA TRP A 62 5.76 -3.99 8.15
C TRP A 62 5.15 -2.78 7.43
N ILE A 63 4.92 -1.69 8.16
CA ILE A 63 4.21 -0.50 7.64
C ILE A 63 4.93 0.77 8.03
N ARG A 64 5.23 1.59 7.03
CA ARG A 64 5.74 2.96 7.19
C ARG A 64 4.78 3.94 6.54
N THR A 65 4.22 4.84 7.33
CA THR A 65 3.28 5.86 6.86
C THR A 65 4.04 7.02 6.24
N SER A 66 3.36 7.85 5.43
CA SER A 66 3.95 9.10 4.93
C SER A 66 4.22 10.12 6.03
N GLY A 67 3.61 9.97 7.21
CA GLY A 67 3.68 10.91 8.33
C GLY A 67 2.94 12.23 8.10
N LEU A 68 2.23 12.38 6.98
CA LEU A 68 1.39 13.54 6.71
C LEU A 68 0.02 13.41 7.37
N ALA A 69 -0.61 14.55 7.69
CA ALA A 69 -1.99 14.61 8.15
C ALA A 69 -2.96 14.18 7.03
N ASN A 70 -4.13 13.68 7.40
CA ASN A 70 -5.09 13.12 6.44
C ASN A 70 -5.80 14.17 5.58
N ASP A 71 -5.65 15.46 5.90
CA ASP A 71 -6.18 16.61 5.14
C ASP A 71 -5.28 17.01 3.95
N ARG A 72 -4.18 16.27 3.74
CA ARG A 72 -3.23 16.45 2.63
C ARG A 72 -3.64 15.66 1.41
N TRP A 73 -3.20 16.13 0.24
CA TRP A 73 -3.56 15.50 -1.02
C TRP A 73 -2.80 14.19 -1.25
N LEU A 74 -3.43 13.24 -1.93
CA LEU A 74 -2.89 11.90 -2.12
C LEU A 74 -1.50 11.89 -2.80
N ASP A 75 -1.29 12.78 -3.78
CA ASP A 75 -0.02 12.93 -4.47
C ASP A 75 1.10 13.43 -3.54
N GLU A 76 0.76 14.15 -2.48
CA GLU A 76 1.71 14.58 -1.46
C GLU A 76 2.16 13.41 -0.57
N HIS A 77 1.22 12.57 -0.12
CA HIS A 77 1.56 11.33 0.61
C HIS A 77 2.49 10.46 -0.21
N LEU A 78 2.15 10.28 -1.49
CA LEU A 78 2.93 9.49 -2.42
C LEU A 78 4.31 10.09 -2.69
N ALA A 79 4.41 11.40 -2.90
CA ALA A 79 5.70 12.08 -3.09
C ALA A 79 6.63 11.95 -1.88
N VAL A 80 6.10 11.99 -0.65
CA VAL A 80 6.92 11.76 0.55
C VAL A 80 7.44 10.32 0.60
N LEU A 81 6.60 9.33 0.29
CA LEU A 81 7.00 7.92 0.27
C LEU A 81 8.03 7.63 -0.83
N VAL A 82 7.85 8.20 -2.03
CA VAL A 82 8.82 8.08 -3.13
C VAL A 82 10.18 8.66 -2.72
N ARG A 83 10.20 9.84 -2.09
CA ARG A 83 11.44 10.45 -1.58
C ARG A 83 12.09 9.62 -0.48
N LEU A 84 11.30 9.01 0.40
CA LEU A 84 11.80 8.10 1.43
C LEU A 84 12.53 6.89 0.82
N LEU A 85 12.05 6.43 -0.33
CA LEU A 85 12.58 5.27 -1.06
C LEU A 85 13.67 5.63 -2.07
N ASP A 86 14.02 6.90 -2.22
CA ASP A 86 15.10 7.33 -3.10
C ASP A 86 16.43 6.68 -2.68
N GLY A 87 17.14 6.14 -3.68
CA GLY A 87 18.36 5.35 -3.50
C GLY A 87 18.19 3.94 -2.92
N ARG A 88 16.94 3.43 -2.76
CA ARG A 88 16.66 2.10 -2.16
C ARG A 88 16.11 1.07 -3.15
N GLN A 89 16.25 1.31 -4.46
CA GLN A 89 15.70 0.45 -5.51
C GLN A 89 16.24 -0.99 -5.42
N GLU A 90 17.54 -1.16 -5.12
CA GLU A 90 18.13 -2.49 -4.97
C GLU A 90 17.55 -3.22 -3.74
N ALA A 91 17.39 -2.53 -2.61
CA ALA A 91 16.78 -3.10 -1.41
C ALA A 91 15.32 -3.50 -1.64
N LEU A 92 14.56 -2.65 -2.32
CA LEU A 92 13.18 -2.94 -2.72
C LEU A 92 13.12 -4.14 -3.67
N GLY A 93 14.02 -4.23 -4.65
CA GLY A 93 14.09 -5.36 -5.56
C GLY A 93 14.38 -6.69 -4.86
N ARG A 94 15.26 -6.69 -3.85
CA ARG A 94 15.50 -7.87 -3.00
C ARG A 94 14.24 -8.27 -2.24
N LEU A 95 13.59 -7.31 -1.59
CA LEU A 95 12.37 -7.57 -0.81
C LEU A 95 11.22 -8.05 -1.70
N ALA A 96 11.03 -7.47 -2.88
CA ALA A 96 9.99 -7.87 -3.82
C ALA A 96 10.16 -9.30 -4.36
N GLY A 97 11.34 -9.90 -4.23
CA GLY A 97 11.57 -11.31 -4.56
C GLY A 97 10.93 -12.28 -3.57
N ASP A 98 10.85 -11.91 -2.29
CA ASP A 98 10.43 -12.78 -1.18
C ASP A 98 9.20 -12.27 -0.41
N CYS A 99 8.80 -11.01 -0.66
CA CYS A 99 7.74 -10.29 0.04
C CYS A 99 6.77 -9.64 -0.94
N GLU A 100 5.56 -9.39 -0.46
CA GLU A 100 4.62 -8.47 -1.11
C GLU A 100 4.99 -7.05 -0.68
N VAL A 101 5.42 -6.21 -1.62
CA VAL A 101 5.84 -4.83 -1.39
C VAL A 101 4.96 -3.89 -2.20
N ASP A 102 4.26 -2.98 -1.52
CA ASP A 102 3.37 -2.04 -2.17
C ASP A 102 3.38 -0.64 -1.52
N LEU A 103 3.11 0.37 -2.34
CA LEU A 103 2.65 1.67 -1.87
C LEU A 103 1.13 1.64 -1.78
N PHE A 104 0.60 1.64 -0.56
CA PHE A 104 -0.84 1.64 -0.32
C PHE A 104 -1.35 3.05 -0.09
N LEU A 105 -2.36 3.42 -0.86
CA LEU A 105 -2.96 4.74 -0.89
C LEU A 105 -4.46 4.60 -0.66
N GLY A 106 -4.99 5.29 0.36
CA GLY A 106 -6.42 5.32 0.65
C GLY A 106 -6.92 6.76 0.60
N PHE A 107 -8.12 6.97 0.06
CA PHE A 107 -8.76 8.28 0.15
C PHE A 107 -10.29 8.18 0.22
N GLY A 108 -10.88 9.16 0.92
CA GLY A 108 -12.32 9.33 1.05
C GLY A 108 -12.80 10.55 0.27
N SER A 109 -14.01 10.45 -0.29
CA SER A 109 -14.70 11.56 -0.96
C SER A 109 -16.20 11.37 -0.91
N GLU A 110 -16.95 12.42 -0.57
CA GLU A 110 -18.42 12.39 -0.45
C GLU A 110 -19.17 12.19 -1.77
N SER A 111 -18.48 12.27 -2.91
CA SER A 111 -19.07 12.16 -4.26
C SER A 111 -18.14 11.38 -5.20
N GLN A 112 -18.03 11.76 -6.48
CA GLN A 112 -17.04 11.14 -7.39
C GLN A 112 -15.62 11.34 -6.86
N GLY A 113 -15.07 10.29 -6.24
CA GLY A 113 -13.73 10.23 -5.71
C GLY A 113 -12.72 10.01 -6.83
N GLY A 114 -12.11 11.09 -7.30
CA GLY A 114 -10.97 11.06 -8.21
C GLY A 114 -9.76 11.71 -7.58
N CYS A 115 -8.57 11.22 -7.96
CA CYS A 115 -7.30 11.86 -7.66
C CYS A 115 -6.51 12.06 -8.96
N VAL A 116 -5.64 13.07 -8.98
CA VAL A 116 -4.69 13.28 -10.07
C VAL A 116 -3.30 12.96 -9.57
N LEU A 117 -2.65 11.97 -10.18
CA LEU A 117 -1.24 11.69 -9.95
C LEU A 117 -0.42 12.36 -11.05
N PRO A 118 0.48 13.30 -10.74
CA PRO A 118 1.30 13.96 -11.75
C PRO A 118 2.14 12.94 -12.55
N ALA A 119 2.25 13.12 -13.86
CA ALA A 119 3.00 12.21 -14.74
C ALA A 119 4.47 12.04 -14.31
N ALA A 120 5.10 13.10 -13.80
CA ALA A 120 6.45 13.04 -13.25
C ALA A 120 6.53 12.09 -12.04
N LEU A 121 5.53 12.15 -11.14
CA LEU A 121 5.46 11.28 -9.97
C LEU A 121 5.21 9.83 -10.37
N LEU A 122 4.33 9.59 -11.34
CA LEU A 122 4.11 8.24 -11.90
C LEU A 122 5.39 7.64 -12.49
N LYS A 123 6.23 8.46 -13.13
CA LYS A 123 7.53 8.03 -13.63
C LYS A 123 8.47 7.63 -12.50
N GLU A 124 8.55 8.43 -11.43
CA GLU A 124 9.39 8.14 -10.27
C GLU A 124 8.97 6.84 -9.58
N ILE A 125 7.66 6.62 -9.41
CA ILE A 125 7.11 5.36 -8.87
C ILE A 125 7.49 4.18 -9.76
N GLY A 126 7.34 4.31 -11.08
CA GLY A 126 7.70 3.24 -12.01
C GLY A 126 9.17 2.82 -11.91
N LEU A 127 10.06 3.73 -11.50
CA LEU A 127 11.48 3.42 -11.27
C LEU A 127 11.75 2.67 -9.96
N LEU A 128 10.82 2.72 -8.99
CA LEU A 128 10.93 1.94 -7.74
C LEU A 128 10.68 0.45 -7.98
N GLY A 129 9.94 0.09 -9.04
CA GLY A 129 9.66 -1.30 -9.39
C GLY A 129 8.73 -2.03 -8.42
N ILE A 130 7.90 -1.29 -7.68
CA ILE A 130 6.92 -1.82 -6.72
C ILE A 130 5.51 -1.41 -7.12
N ASP A 131 4.52 -2.20 -6.67
CA ASP A 131 3.11 -1.98 -7.00
C ASP A 131 2.54 -0.78 -6.22
N VAL A 132 1.54 -0.11 -6.80
CA VAL A 132 0.71 0.89 -6.11
C VAL A 132 -0.69 0.32 -5.96
N VAL A 133 -1.18 0.27 -4.73
CA VAL A 133 -2.55 -0.12 -4.40
C VAL A 133 -3.33 1.13 -4.03
N LEU A 134 -4.49 1.32 -4.66
CA LEU A 134 -5.32 2.50 -4.48
C LEU A 134 -6.75 2.10 -4.07
N ASP A 135 -7.14 2.51 -2.87
CA ASP A 135 -8.47 2.26 -2.33
C ASP A 135 -9.27 3.58 -2.23
N LEU A 136 -10.48 3.57 -2.80
CA LEU A 136 -11.48 4.61 -2.59
C LEU A 136 -12.48 4.15 -1.52
N TYR A 137 -12.55 4.89 -0.42
CA TYR A 137 -13.52 4.67 0.64
C TYR A 137 -14.70 5.62 0.44
N PRO A 138 -15.89 5.12 0.08
CA PRO A 138 -17.09 5.96 0.03
C PRO A 138 -17.46 6.41 1.45
N PRO A 139 -18.16 7.55 1.62
CA PRO A 139 -18.70 7.94 2.91
C PRO A 139 -19.60 6.82 3.44
N SER A 140 -19.28 6.33 4.62
CA SER A 140 -20.15 5.53 5.46
C SER A 140 -21.18 6.46 6.15
N PRO A 141 -22.40 5.97 6.40
CA PRO A 141 -23.41 6.75 7.12
C PRO A 141 -23.02 7.09 8.57
N ASP A 142 -21.95 6.50 9.10
CA ASP A 142 -21.45 6.68 10.48
C ASP A 142 -20.23 7.63 10.57
N ASP A 143 -19.78 8.23 9.45
CA ASP A 143 -18.63 9.16 9.36
C ASP A 143 -18.78 10.47 10.15
N ALA A 144 -19.90 10.68 10.84
CA ALA A 144 -20.20 11.95 11.49
C ALA A 144 -19.43 12.20 12.80
N GLU A 145 -18.86 11.19 13.49
CA GLU A 145 -18.34 11.41 14.87
C GLU A 145 -17.05 10.70 15.32
N GLU A 146 -16.27 9.99 14.49
CA GLU A 146 -15.03 9.32 14.99
C GLU A 146 -13.73 9.72 14.27
N ASP A 147 -12.71 10.08 15.07
CA ASP A 147 -11.32 10.27 14.65
C ASP A 147 -10.79 8.96 14.04
N TYR A 148 -10.77 8.91 12.71
CA TYR A 148 -10.36 7.73 11.94
C TYR A 148 -8.89 7.34 12.17
N LEU A 149 -8.68 6.36 13.05
CA LEU A 149 -7.48 5.55 13.03
C LEU A 149 -7.54 4.60 11.83
N PHE A 150 -6.91 4.99 10.72
CA PHE A 150 -6.68 4.14 9.56
C PHE A 150 -6.12 2.77 10.03
N THR A 151 -6.95 1.74 9.97
CA THR A 151 -6.58 0.35 10.24
C THR A 151 -6.74 -0.44 8.94
N PRO A 152 -5.64 -0.75 8.23
CA PRO A 152 -5.75 -1.48 6.98
C PRO A 152 -6.29 -2.89 7.25
N SER A 153 -7.35 -3.26 6.55
CA SER A 153 -7.82 -4.64 6.48
C SER A 153 -6.67 -5.54 6.03
N SER A 154 -6.30 -6.52 6.85
CA SER A 154 -5.14 -7.41 6.63
C SER A 154 -5.42 -8.50 5.59
N THR A 155 -6.22 -8.22 4.56
CA THR A 155 -6.48 -9.20 3.51
C THR A 155 -5.76 -8.77 2.25
N PRO A 156 -4.58 -9.35 1.95
CA PRO A 156 -3.99 -9.24 0.63
C PRO A 156 -5.02 -9.74 -0.38
N THR A 157 -5.32 -8.92 -1.39
CA THR A 157 -6.06 -9.43 -2.53
C THR A 157 -5.12 -10.37 -3.28
N PRO A 158 -5.47 -11.66 -3.44
CA PRO A 158 -4.61 -12.55 -4.21
C PRO A 158 -4.43 -11.98 -5.62
N ARG A 159 -3.17 -11.91 -6.09
CA ARG A 159 -2.86 -11.62 -7.49
C ARG A 159 -3.72 -12.55 -8.35
N SER A 160 -4.61 -11.97 -9.15
CA SER A 160 -5.21 -12.72 -10.24
C SER A 160 -4.10 -12.96 -11.26
N ASP A 161 -3.81 -14.21 -11.57
CA ASP A 161 -2.90 -14.54 -12.66
C ASP A 161 -3.32 -13.76 -13.92
N PRO A 162 -2.37 -13.21 -14.69
CA PRO A 162 -2.71 -12.65 -15.99
C PRO A 162 -3.41 -13.74 -16.81
N PRO A 163 -4.51 -13.41 -17.52
CA PRO A 163 -5.18 -14.39 -18.37
C PRO A 163 -4.16 -14.99 -19.33
N HIS A 164 -4.05 -16.32 -19.33
CA HIS A 164 -3.23 -17.03 -20.31
C HIS A 164 -3.58 -16.53 -21.71
N PRO A 165 -2.59 -16.30 -22.59
CA PRO A 165 -2.88 -16.00 -23.98
C PRO A 165 -3.76 -17.13 -24.56
N PRO A 166 -4.76 -16.80 -25.39
CA PRO A 166 -5.59 -17.81 -26.03
C PRO A 166 -4.68 -18.81 -26.75
N THR A 167 -4.91 -20.10 -26.49
CA THR A 167 -4.21 -21.17 -27.20
C THR A 167 -4.63 -21.09 -28.67
N ASP A 168 -3.66 -20.93 -29.57
CA ASP A 168 -3.94 -20.95 -31.00
C ASP A 168 -4.67 -22.24 -31.37
N PRO A 169 -5.73 -22.17 -32.20
CA PRO A 169 -6.42 -23.36 -32.66
C PRO A 169 -5.44 -24.26 -33.44
N PRO A 170 -5.54 -25.59 -33.31
CA PRO A 170 -4.66 -26.51 -34.01
C PRO A 170 -4.78 -26.32 -35.52
N ALA A 171 -3.62 -26.31 -36.20
CA ALA A 171 -3.55 -26.21 -37.64
C ALA A 171 -4.39 -27.30 -38.33
N PRO A 172 -5.12 -26.98 -39.40
CA PRO A 172 -5.90 -27.97 -40.13
C PRO A 172 -4.98 -29.04 -40.73
N PRO A 173 -5.46 -30.29 -40.85
CA PRO A 173 -4.67 -31.38 -41.40
C PRO A 173 -4.25 -31.09 -42.84
N ALA A 174 -2.98 -31.37 -43.15
CA ALA A 174 -2.46 -31.27 -44.51
C ALA A 174 -3.15 -32.31 -45.40
N HIS A 175 -3.65 -31.86 -46.55
CA HIS A 175 -4.20 -32.69 -47.62
C HIS A 175 -3.09 -33.23 -48.53
#